data_AF-A0A7V2X6Z6-F1
#
_entry.id   AF-A0A7V2X6Z6-F1
#
_cell.length_a   1.000
_cell.length_b   1.000
_cell.length_c   1.000
_cell.angle_alpha   90.00
_cell.angle_beta   90.00
_cell.angle_gamma   90.00
#
_symmetry.space_group_name_H-M   'P 1'
#
loop_
_entity.id
_entity.type
_entity.pdbx_description
1 polymer ?
#
loop_
_entity_poly.entity_id
_entity_poly.type
_entity_poly.pdbx_seq_one_letter_code
_entity_poly.pdbx_strand_id
1 'polypeptide(L)'
;MPALECLWLPYYLVAVSTRFRGQQDRKDMAVESWSGAAVISERGPDIQPREVGDACLLPPKLSREEAEEYARKTLFALFMRGRAQLSRPAVEEILSADLYYHPYWVLYQRMRFRNGVRIDLMDAYTGTACGGQVRHAVLNALVLLRKQGNTPKRIED
;
A
#
# COMPACT_ATOMS: atom_id res chain seq x y z
N MET A 1 17.49 -21.36 -10.08
CA MET A 1 16.20 -21.41 -10.80
C MET A 1 15.42 -20.13 -10.52
N PRO A 2 14.43 -19.76 -11.36
CA PRO A 2 13.48 -18.72 -10.98
C PRO A 2 12.76 -19.13 -9.69
N ALA A 3 12.42 -18.16 -8.85
CA ALA A 3 11.64 -18.39 -7.63
C ALA A 3 10.48 -17.41 -7.60
N LEU A 4 9.31 -17.88 -7.18
CA LEU A 4 8.10 -17.08 -7.02
C LEU A 4 7.68 -17.11 -5.57
N GLU A 5 7.32 -15.96 -5.02
CA GLU A 5 6.71 -15.87 -3.69
C GLU A 5 5.56 -14.87 -3.67
N CYS A 6 4.62 -15.06 -2.74
CA CYS A 6 3.57 -14.10 -2.44
C CYS A 6 3.97 -13.29 -1.21
N LEU A 7 4.20 -12.00 -1.39
CA LEU A 7 4.41 -11.06 -0.29
C LEU A 7 3.12 -10.32 0.04
N TRP A 8 2.83 -10.20 1.32
CA TRP A 8 1.69 -9.44 1.81
C TRP A 8 2.18 -8.12 2.38
N LEU A 9 1.94 -7.05 1.63
CA LEU A 9 2.39 -5.72 2.00
C LEU A 9 1.31 -5.01 2.85
N PRO A 10 1.67 -4.37 3.96
CA PRO A 10 0.72 -3.71 4.86
C PRO A 10 0.25 -2.36 4.31
N TYR A 11 -1.06 -2.14 4.38
CA TYR A 11 -1.75 -0.90 4.04
C TYR A 11 -2.69 -0.50 5.16
N TYR A 12 -2.94 0.79 5.30
CA TYR A 12 -4.08 1.28 6.08
C TYR A 12 -5.19 1.71 5.14
N LEU A 13 -6.41 1.22 5.40
CA LEU A 13 -7.62 1.77 4.84
C LEU A 13 -8.09 2.91 5.74
N VAL A 14 -7.90 4.13 5.29
CA VAL A 14 -8.23 5.34 6.05
C VAL A 14 -9.50 5.96 5.48
N ALA A 15 -10.54 6.07 6.31
CA ALA A 15 -11.77 6.77 5.97
C ALA A 15 -11.73 8.19 6.53
N VAL A 16 -11.96 9.19 5.69
CA VAL A 16 -11.86 10.60 6.04
C VAL A 16 -13.15 11.33 5.69
N SER A 17 -13.71 12.06 6.65
CA SER A 17 -14.80 13.00 6.40
C SER A 17 -14.24 14.27 5.78
N THR A 18 -14.85 14.70 4.69
CA THR A 18 -14.49 15.92 3.97
C THR A 18 -15.73 16.78 3.77
N ARG A 19 -15.53 18.09 3.65
CA ARG A 19 -16.59 19.03 3.30
C ARG A 19 -16.22 19.81 2.04
N PHE A 20 -17.12 19.82 1.07
CA PHE A 20 -16.95 20.55 -0.18
C PHE A 20 -18.25 21.25 -0.57
N ARG A 21 -18.19 22.58 -0.80
CA ARG A 21 -19.38 23.40 -1.16
C ARG A 21 -20.56 23.22 -0.19
N GLY A 22 -20.26 23.06 1.10
CA GLY A 22 -21.27 22.84 2.15
C GLY A 22 -21.83 21.41 2.21
N GLN A 23 -21.44 20.51 1.31
CA GLN A 23 -21.79 19.10 1.37
C GLN A 23 -20.70 18.32 2.10
N GLN A 24 -21.11 17.46 3.03
CA GLN A 24 -20.23 16.50 3.67
C GLN A 24 -20.14 15.24 2.82
N ASP A 25 -18.93 14.70 2.68
CA ASP A 25 -18.62 13.53 1.87
C ASP A 25 -17.57 12.67 2.57
N ARG A 26 -17.57 11.37 2.29
CA ARG A 26 -16.59 10.41 2.82
C ARG A 26 -15.60 10.03 1.71
N LYS A 27 -14.31 10.11 2.01
CA LYS A 27 -13.24 9.62 1.15
C LYS A 27 -12.51 8.47 1.82
N ASP A 28 -12.47 7.33 1.13
CA ASP A 28 -11.69 6.17 1.56
C ASP A 28 -10.34 6.17 0.82
N MET A 29 -9.28 5.85 1.53
CA MET A 29 -7.92 5.89 1.01
C MET A 29 -7.14 4.65 1.42
N ALA A 30 -6.43 4.07 0.47
CA ALA A 30 -5.41 3.07 0.76
C ALA A 30 -4.06 3.77 0.96
N VAL A 31 -3.46 3.65 2.13
CA VAL A 31 -2.14 4.20 2.47
C VAL A 31 -1.15 3.06 2.64
N GLU A 32 -0.17 2.96 1.73
CA GLU A 32 0.88 1.96 1.75
C GLU A 32 1.89 2.24 2.86
N SER A 33 2.13 1.28 3.76
CA SER A 33 2.84 1.50 5.02
C SER A 33 4.36 1.67 4.89
N TRP A 34 4.99 1.35 3.76
CA TRP A 34 6.45 1.48 3.61
C TRP A 34 6.90 2.80 3.01
N SER A 35 6.10 3.35 2.11
CA SER A 35 6.35 4.57 1.35
C SER A 35 5.44 5.74 1.74
N GLY A 36 4.31 5.47 2.41
CA GLY A 36 3.26 6.46 2.66
C GLY A 36 2.49 6.87 1.39
N ALA A 37 2.67 6.14 0.28
CA ALA A 37 1.90 6.37 -0.93
C ALA A 37 0.41 6.12 -0.65
N ALA A 38 -0.41 7.12 -0.91
CA ALA A 38 -1.85 7.04 -0.69
C ALA A 38 -2.63 7.17 -2.00
N VAL A 39 -3.63 6.32 -2.16
CA VAL A 39 -4.55 6.33 -3.30
C VAL A 39 -5.96 6.53 -2.78
N ILE A 40 -6.68 7.47 -3.39
CA ILE A 40 -8.08 7.74 -3.05
C ILE A 40 -8.96 6.78 -3.85
N SER A 41 -9.86 6.09 -3.16
CA SER A 41 -10.89 5.25 -3.78
C SER A 41 -12.21 6.01 -3.79
N GLU A 42 -12.90 5.98 -4.93
CA GLU A 42 -14.26 6.54 -5.05
C GLU A 42 -15.34 5.59 -4.50
N ARG A 43 -14.98 4.32 -4.24
CA ARG A 43 -15.85 3.32 -3.63
C ARG A 43 -15.17 2.73 -2.40
N GLY A 44 -15.89 2.71 -1.28
CA GLY A 44 -15.45 2.01 -0.09
C GLY A 44 -15.22 0.53 -0.42
N PRO A 45 -14.04 -0.02 -0.15
CA PRO A 45 -13.78 -1.41 -0.44
C PRO A 45 -14.58 -2.29 0.54
N ASP A 46 -15.23 -3.34 0.02
CA ASP A 46 -15.88 -4.36 0.84
C ASP A 46 -14.81 -5.33 1.37
N ILE A 47 -14.03 -4.85 2.35
CA ILE A 47 -12.99 -5.65 3.00
C ILE A 47 -13.61 -6.37 4.18
N GLN A 48 -13.66 -7.70 4.09
CA GLN A 48 -14.10 -8.55 5.19
C GLN A 48 -12.88 -9.01 6.00
N PRO A 49 -12.90 -8.90 7.33
CA PRO A 49 -11.86 -9.47 8.18
C PRO A 49 -11.72 -10.97 7.89
N ARG A 50 -10.48 -11.43 7.75
CA ARG A 50 -10.16 -12.84 7.57
C ARG A 50 -8.92 -13.17 8.38
N GLU A 51 -8.94 -14.30 9.08
CA GLU A 51 -7.72 -14.87 9.64
C GLU A 51 -6.78 -15.27 8.49
N VAL A 52 -5.61 -14.67 8.47
CA VAL A 52 -4.53 -15.02 7.55
C VAL A 52 -3.52 -15.81 8.36
N GLY A 53 -3.12 -17.00 7.89
CA GLY A 53 -2.01 -17.73 8.52
C GLY A 53 -0.70 -16.91 8.46
N ASP A 54 0.30 -17.28 9.25
CA ASP A 54 1.61 -16.60 9.43
C ASP A 54 2.48 -16.45 8.15
N ALA A 55 1.93 -16.64 6.95
CA ALA A 55 2.65 -16.59 5.70
C ALA A 55 3.01 -15.14 5.30
N CYS A 56 4.32 -14.84 5.36
CA CYS A 56 4.99 -13.70 4.71
C CYS A 56 4.30 -12.33 4.85
N LEU A 57 3.63 -12.09 5.98
CA LEU A 57 3.12 -10.77 6.35
C LEU A 57 4.30 -9.85 6.69
N LEU A 58 4.41 -8.75 5.96
CA LEU A 58 5.40 -7.73 6.29
C LEU A 58 4.92 -6.89 7.48
N PRO A 59 5.78 -6.56 8.46
CA PRO A 59 5.36 -5.65 9.53
C PRO A 59 5.03 -4.27 8.93
N PRO A 60 3.97 -3.58 9.41
CA PRO A 60 3.73 -2.20 9.05
C PRO A 60 4.91 -1.34 9.51
N LYS A 61 5.35 -0.43 8.64
CA LYS A 61 6.42 0.52 8.95
C LYS A 61 5.86 1.85 9.46
N LEU A 62 4.72 2.27 8.94
CA LEU A 62 3.95 3.40 9.50
C LEU A 62 3.07 2.95 10.67
N SER A 63 2.98 3.80 11.69
CA SER A 63 1.90 3.73 12.68
C SER A 63 0.55 4.10 12.04
N ARG A 64 -0.53 3.83 12.78
CA ARG A 64 -1.87 4.26 12.40
C ARG A 64 -1.93 5.78 12.23
N GLU A 65 -1.41 6.52 13.20
CA GLU A 65 -1.42 7.99 13.23
C GLU A 65 -0.63 8.58 12.07
N GLU A 66 0.51 7.97 11.72
CA GLU A 66 1.29 8.40 10.56
C GLU A 66 0.50 8.15 9.26
N ALA A 67 -0.18 7.00 9.13
CA ALA A 67 -0.99 6.71 7.96
C ALA A 67 -2.18 7.69 7.81
N GLU A 68 -2.83 8.04 8.92
CA GLU A 68 -3.86 9.10 8.97
C GLU A 68 -3.31 10.44 8.47
N GLU A 69 -2.11 10.82 8.90
CA GLU A 69 -1.45 12.05 8.46
C GLU A 69 -1.12 12.04 6.97
N TYR A 70 -0.64 10.91 6.43
CA TYR A 70 -0.42 10.75 4.97
C TYR A 70 -1.73 10.86 4.18
N ALA A 71 -2.84 10.30 4.70
CA ALA A 71 -4.15 10.43 4.08
C ALA A 71 -4.60 11.90 4.03
N ARG A 72 -4.49 12.63 5.15
CA ARG A 72 -4.81 14.07 5.22
C ARG A 72 -3.98 14.89 4.23
N LYS A 73 -2.65 14.68 4.20
CA LYS A 73 -1.74 15.35 3.26
C LYS A 73 -2.11 15.10 1.80
N THR A 74 -2.50 13.87 1.48
CA THR A 74 -2.87 13.49 0.10
C THR A 74 -4.19 14.13 -0.32
N LEU A 75 -5.21 14.15 0.56
CA LEU A 75 -6.46 14.88 0.29
C LEU A 75 -6.23 16.38 0.14
N PHE A 76 -5.40 16.96 1.01
CA PHE A 76 -5.05 18.37 0.91
C PHE A 76 -4.36 18.66 -0.44
N ALA A 77 -3.39 17.83 -0.85
CA ALA A 77 -2.73 17.96 -2.13
C ALA A 77 -3.71 17.81 -3.31
N LEU A 78 -4.68 16.89 -3.23
CA LEU A 78 -5.74 16.74 -4.24
C LEU A 78 -6.57 18.03 -4.35
N PHE A 79 -7.03 18.56 -3.22
CA PHE A 79 -7.83 19.78 -3.18
C PHE A 79 -7.07 20.99 -3.73
N MET A 80 -5.77 21.07 -3.46
CA MET A 80 -4.90 22.15 -3.97
C MET A 80 -4.67 22.08 -5.48
N ARG A 81 -4.74 20.89 -6.09
CA ARG A 81 -4.55 20.71 -7.55
C ARG A 81 -5.80 21.06 -8.38
N GLY A 82 -6.98 21.09 -7.76
CA GLY A 82 -8.23 21.44 -8.44
C GLY A 82 -8.55 22.94 -8.39
N ARG A 83 -9.49 23.40 -9.23
CA ARG A 83 -10.16 24.73 -9.07
C ARG A 83 -11.03 24.83 -7.80
N ALA A 84 -10.94 23.82 -6.94
CA ALA A 84 -11.68 23.63 -5.70
C ALA A 84 -11.28 24.61 -4.59
N GLN A 85 -10.13 25.30 -4.68
CA GLN A 85 -9.67 26.24 -3.65
C GLN A 85 -10.71 27.31 -3.29
N LEU A 86 -11.48 27.80 -4.28
CA LEU A 86 -12.51 28.83 -4.05
C LEU A 86 -13.69 28.32 -3.19
N SER A 87 -13.91 27.00 -3.14
CA SER A 87 -14.97 26.35 -2.37
C SER A 87 -14.54 25.91 -0.97
N ARG A 88 -13.32 26.28 -0.53
CA ARG A 88 -12.76 25.99 0.81
C ARG A 88 -12.99 24.54 1.24
N PRO A 89 -12.49 23.54 0.48
CA PRO A 89 -12.56 22.15 0.89
C PRO A 89 -11.90 21.99 2.26
N ALA A 90 -12.56 21.25 3.16
CA ALA A 90 -12.03 20.94 4.49
C ALA A 90 -11.87 19.43 4.63
N VAL A 91 -10.71 19.03 5.17
CA VAL A 91 -10.52 17.70 5.73
C VAL A 91 -10.90 17.79 7.20
N GLU A 92 -11.99 17.13 7.60
CA GLU A 92 -12.58 17.33 8.92
C GLU A 92 -11.99 16.31 9.91
N GLU A 93 -12.48 15.08 9.86
CA GLU A 93 -12.18 14.03 10.83
C GLU A 93 -11.73 12.74 10.14
N ILE A 94 -10.86 11.97 10.82
CA ILE A 94 -10.63 10.58 10.46
C ILE A 94 -11.77 9.77 11.09
N LEU A 95 -12.47 9.02 10.26
CA LEU A 95 -13.56 8.15 10.68
C LEU A 95 -13.05 6.77 11.12
N SER A 96 -12.09 6.22 10.37
CA SER A 96 -11.41 4.96 10.70
C SER A 96 -10.04 4.87 10.03
N ALA A 97 -9.19 3.98 10.54
CA ALA A 97 -7.89 3.64 9.95
C ALA A 97 -7.57 2.18 10.28
N ASP A 98 -7.87 1.30 9.33
CA ASP A 98 -7.85 -0.15 9.53
C ASP A 98 -6.67 -0.77 8.77
N LEU A 99 -5.83 -1.55 9.47
CA LEU A 99 -4.72 -2.27 8.85
C LEU A 99 -5.26 -3.44 8.02
N TYR A 100 -4.83 -3.51 6.76
CA TYR A 100 -5.07 -4.65 5.90
C TYR A 100 -3.80 -4.98 5.11
N TYR A 101 -3.82 -6.14 4.46
CA TYR A 101 -2.69 -6.64 3.70
C TYR A 101 -3.07 -6.86 2.24
N HIS A 102 -2.25 -6.34 1.34
CA HIS A 102 -2.41 -6.53 -0.10
C HIS A 102 -1.35 -7.47 -0.66
N PRO A 103 -1.73 -8.54 -1.39
CA PRO A 103 -0.79 -9.52 -1.91
C PRO A 103 -0.13 -9.08 -3.22
N TYR A 104 1.17 -9.35 -3.32
CA TYR A 104 1.99 -9.12 -4.51
C TYR A 104 2.80 -10.37 -4.83
N TRP A 105 2.76 -10.78 -6.10
CA TRP A 105 3.65 -11.80 -6.62
C TRP A 105 5.03 -11.21 -6.91
N VAL A 106 6.06 -11.85 -6.37
CA VAL A 106 7.46 -11.47 -6.57
C VAL A 106 8.19 -12.60 -7.29
N LEU A 107 8.61 -12.32 -8.52
CA LEU A 107 9.35 -13.26 -9.34
C LEU A 107 10.84 -12.89 -9.37
N TYR A 108 11.67 -13.80 -8.87
CA TYR A 108 13.12 -13.69 -8.89
C TYR A 108 13.68 -14.45 -10.08
N GLN A 109 14.52 -13.79 -10.87
CA GLN A 109 15.18 -14.41 -12.02
C GLN A 109 16.67 -14.09 -12.02
N ARG A 110 17.51 -15.12 -12.23
CA ARG A 110 18.94 -14.90 -12.39
C ARG A 110 19.19 -14.16 -13.70
N MET A 111 19.96 -13.07 -13.65
CA MET A 111 20.36 -12.35 -14.85
C MET A 111 21.36 -13.20 -15.64
N ARG A 112 21.15 -13.36 -16.95
CA ARG A 112 22.01 -14.21 -17.80
C ARG A 112 23.45 -13.70 -17.94
N PHE A 113 23.65 -12.38 -17.94
CA PHE A 113 24.95 -11.76 -18.27
C PHE A 113 25.56 -10.93 -17.13
N ARG A 114 24.93 -10.94 -15.94
CA ARG A 114 25.42 -10.22 -14.75
C ARG A 114 25.22 -11.10 -13.54
N ASN A 115 26.15 -11.04 -12.57
CA ASN A 115 25.97 -11.64 -11.25
C ASN A 115 24.91 -10.85 -10.46
N GLY A 116 23.65 -10.99 -10.86
CA GLY A 116 22.52 -10.25 -10.30
C GLY A 116 21.20 -11.00 -10.43
N VAL A 117 20.20 -10.50 -9.72
CA VAL A 117 18.84 -11.01 -9.72
C VAL A 117 17.92 -9.92 -10.28
N ARG A 118 17.12 -10.25 -11.29
CA ARG A 118 15.98 -9.45 -11.74
C ARG A 118 14.78 -9.79 -10.85
N ILE A 119 14.07 -8.74 -10.43
CA ILE A 119 12.85 -8.86 -9.63
C ILE A 119 11.71 -8.25 -10.44
N ASP A 120 10.71 -9.08 -10.75
CA ASP A 120 9.47 -8.67 -11.38
C ASP A 120 8.32 -8.72 -10.36
N LEU A 121 7.46 -7.70 -10.38
CA LEU A 121 6.41 -7.50 -9.38
C LEU A 121 5.05 -7.35 -10.06
N MET A 122 4.09 -8.09 -9.54
CA MET A 122 2.73 -8.14 -10.08
C MET A 122 1.71 -8.10 -8.95
N ASP A 123 0.65 -7.33 -9.15
CA ASP A 123 -0.51 -7.33 -8.27
C ASP A 123 -1.16 -8.71 -8.30
N ALA A 124 -1.32 -9.35 -7.14
CA ALA A 124 -1.76 -10.75 -7.11
C ALA A 124 -3.25 -10.94 -7.41
N TYR A 125 -4.06 -9.89 -7.30
CA TYR A 125 -5.49 -9.95 -7.65
C TYR A 125 -5.73 -9.69 -9.14
N THR A 126 -5.02 -8.72 -9.71
CA THR A 126 -5.29 -8.22 -11.06
C THR A 126 -4.32 -8.77 -12.11
N GLY A 127 -3.18 -9.33 -11.69
CA GLY A 127 -2.13 -9.76 -12.62
C GLY A 127 -1.42 -8.60 -13.34
N THR A 128 -1.63 -7.36 -12.89
CA THR A 128 -1.03 -6.19 -13.52
C THR A 128 0.34 -5.86 -12.95
N ALA A 129 1.22 -5.31 -13.78
CA ALA A 129 2.55 -4.89 -13.33
C ALA A 129 2.44 -3.74 -12.31
N CYS A 130 3.23 -3.84 -11.24
CA CYS A 130 3.23 -2.82 -10.20
C CYS A 130 3.91 -1.52 -10.64
N GLY A 131 3.36 -0.38 -10.19
CA GLY A 131 3.98 0.94 -10.34
C GLY A 131 5.27 1.11 -9.52
N GLY A 132 6.02 2.19 -9.81
CA GLY A 132 7.34 2.44 -9.20
C GLY A 132 7.33 2.58 -7.67
N GLN A 133 6.27 3.16 -7.09
CA GLN A 133 6.16 3.32 -5.63
C GLN A 133 6.03 1.99 -4.91
N VAL A 134 5.11 1.12 -5.36
CA VAL A 134 4.95 -0.24 -4.83
C VAL A 134 6.23 -1.04 -5.01
N ARG A 135 6.90 -0.91 -6.17
CA ARG A 135 8.19 -1.56 -6.41
C ARG A 135 9.25 -1.14 -5.39
N HIS A 136 9.38 0.15 -5.09
CA HIS A 136 10.31 0.62 -4.06
C HIS A 136 9.94 0.13 -2.66
N ALA A 137 8.65 0.13 -2.31
CA ALA A 137 8.15 -0.39 -1.04
C ALA A 137 8.53 -1.86 -0.83
N VAL A 138 8.22 -2.72 -1.81
CA VAL A 138 8.55 -4.15 -1.77
C VAL A 138 10.06 -4.39 -1.70
N LEU A 139 10.85 -3.68 -2.50
CA LEU A 139 12.32 -3.84 -2.47
C LEU A 139 12.91 -3.42 -1.12
N ASN A 140 12.44 -2.32 -0.54
CA ASN A 140 12.87 -1.89 0.79
C ASN A 140 12.49 -2.92 1.86
N ALA A 141 11.30 -3.51 1.74
CA ALA A 141 10.82 -4.56 2.62
C ALA A 141 11.69 -5.82 2.57
N LEU A 142 12.01 -6.29 1.36
CA LEU A 142 12.88 -7.43 1.15
C LEU A 142 14.29 -7.22 1.71
N VAL A 143 14.84 -6.00 1.57
CA VAL A 143 16.14 -5.66 2.17
C VAL A 143 16.07 -5.73 3.69
N LEU A 144 14.98 -5.27 4.32
CA LEU A 144 14.82 -5.34 5.77
C LEU A 144 14.71 -6.79 6.25
N LEU A 145 13.86 -7.59 5.61
CA LEU A 145 13.67 -9.01 5.91
C LEU A 145 14.99 -9.78 5.86
N ARG A 146 15.80 -9.52 4.83
CA ARG A 146 17.15 -10.11 4.69
C ARG A 146 18.07 -9.71 5.85
N LYS A 147 18.05 -8.45 6.30
CA LYS A 147 18.86 -7.98 7.42
C LYS A 147 18.44 -8.62 8.76
N GLN A 148 17.17 -8.95 8.91
CA GLN A 148 16.61 -9.57 10.11
C GLN A 148 16.77 -11.11 10.13
N GLY A 149 17.38 -11.70 9.11
CA GLY A 149 17.49 -13.16 8.98
C GLY A 149 16.17 -13.87 8.66
N ASN A 150 15.09 -13.10 8.48
CA ASN A 150 13.74 -13.59 8.28
C ASN A 150 13.46 -13.66 6.77
N THR A 151 14.12 -14.61 6.10
CA THR A 151 13.89 -14.80 4.66
C THR A 151 12.52 -15.48 4.50
N PRO A 152 11.59 -14.91 3.72
CA PRO A 152 10.28 -15.53 3.49
C PRO A 152 10.46 -16.95 2.95
N LYS A 153 9.69 -17.90 3.51
CA LYS A 153 9.77 -19.31 3.09
C LYS A 153 9.33 -19.40 1.63
N ARG A 154 10.19 -19.97 0.79
CA ARG A 154 9.87 -20.27 -0.60
C ARG A 154 8.67 -21.21 -0.64
N ILE A 155 7.73 -20.94 -1.52
CA ILE A 155 6.75 -21.93 -1.94
C ILE A 155 7.54 -22.87 -2.86
N GLU A 156 7.85 -24.07 -2.38
CA GLU A 156 8.39 -25.16 -3.20
C GLU A 156 7.20 -25.88 -3.85
N ASP A 157 7.35 -26.23 -5.14
CA ASP A 157 6.39 -27.02 -5.92
C ASP A 157 6.30 -28.47 -5.40
#